data_AF-A0A932FSE7-F1
#
_entry.id   AF-A0A932FSE7-F1
#
_cell.length_a   1.000
_cell.length_b   1.000
_cell.length_c   1.000
_cell.angle_alpha   90.00
_cell.angle_beta   90.00
_cell.angle_gamma   90.00
#
_symmetry.space_group_name_H-M   'P 1'
#
loop_
_entity.id
_entity.type
_entity.pdbx_description
1 polymer ?
#
loop_
_entity_poly.entity_id
_entity_poly.type
_entity_poly.pdbx_seq_one_letter_code
_entity_poly.pdbx_strand_id
1 'polypeptide(L)'
;MSIIKRRGLLLVSLLLLVSGLGLAGCGVPPQQQYTDMVDELAAARKDLAAARAETGAAQEDAGAARAELVALQKEYEALKSRLSSAQNDIEKAQASLAARSAALDDRQKALSDEQKKVSQLEARLDTIMDTRVMFFYRFQAQFFRNDWVLPVPLRTYFSYREKSRPDDPAQDAALVLDADADGVMDALVRFFKDAAIAQDMKKSDTVNMVARFTQALPGVNKDVATPFDDYARYPVETLFEQSADSEDASILAAAILSRLGFDVVLLYYPDKKHMAVGVNVASSGYSWEYKAKRYYYLETTGDAWQSGEIPNLYREVRPTIVPLAG
;
A
#
# COMPACT_ATOMS: atom_id res chain seq x y z
N MET A 1 86.96 23.63 21.06
CA MET A 1 88.14 24.51 21.15
C MET A 1 89.34 23.78 21.80
N SER A 2 89.76 22.59 21.33
CA SER A 2 90.93 21.88 21.91
C SER A 2 91.78 21.04 20.94
N ILE A 3 91.39 20.86 19.67
CA ILE A 3 92.18 20.06 18.70
C ILE A 3 93.06 20.93 17.78
N ILE A 4 92.63 22.18 17.51
CA ILE A 4 93.35 23.12 16.61
C ILE A 4 94.63 23.68 17.28
N LYS A 5 94.64 23.86 18.62
CA LYS A 5 95.81 24.42 19.34
C LYS A 5 97.00 23.44 19.46
N ARG A 6 96.78 22.11 19.45
CA ARG A 6 97.87 21.12 19.55
C ARG A 6 98.63 20.89 18.24
N ARG A 7 98.01 21.14 17.08
CA ARG A 7 98.62 20.90 15.76
C ARG A 7 99.36 22.11 15.19
N GLY A 8 98.99 23.34 15.59
CA GLY A 8 99.74 24.54 15.23
C GLY A 8 101.16 24.59 15.81
N LEU A 9 101.39 23.95 16.97
CA LEU A 9 102.70 23.93 17.62
C LEU A 9 103.71 23.02 16.89
N LEU A 10 103.25 21.91 16.30
CA LEU A 10 104.08 20.97 15.54
C LEU A 10 104.54 21.51 14.18
N LEU A 11 103.71 22.34 13.52
CA LEU A 11 104.07 22.99 12.25
C LEU A 11 105.09 24.13 12.44
N VAL A 12 105.07 24.82 13.59
CA VAL A 12 106.06 25.85 13.94
C VAL A 12 107.41 25.22 14.30
N SER A 13 107.42 24.03 14.91
CA SER A 13 108.65 23.27 15.16
C SER A 13 109.33 22.77 13.89
N LEU A 14 108.58 22.45 12.83
CA LEU A 14 109.12 21.97 11.56
C LEU A 14 109.66 23.11 10.67
N LEU A 15 109.11 24.33 10.78
CA LEU A 15 109.62 25.50 10.06
C LEU A 15 110.88 26.11 10.68
N LEU A 16 111.12 25.91 11.99
CA LEU A 16 112.34 26.40 12.68
C LEU A 16 113.59 25.52 12.42
N LEU A 17 113.44 24.36 11.77
CA LEU A 17 114.54 23.47 11.40
C LEU A 17 115.14 23.77 10.02
N VAL A 18 114.55 24.68 9.23
CA VAL A 18 114.97 24.99 7.86
C VAL A 18 115.74 26.33 7.75
N SER A 19 115.79 27.15 8.80
CA SER A 19 116.43 28.49 8.79
C SER A 19 117.71 28.61 9.62
N GLY A 20 118.37 27.50 9.97
CA GLY A 20 119.57 27.48 10.82
C GLY A 20 120.65 26.48 10.40
N LEU A 21 121.07 26.47 9.14
CA LEU A 21 122.22 25.70 8.67
C LEU A 21 123.22 26.62 7.96
N GLY A 22 123.96 27.37 8.79
CA GLY A 22 125.21 28.02 8.42
C GLY A 22 126.35 27.40 9.22
N LEU A 23 127.22 26.69 8.50
CA LEU A 23 128.59 26.30 8.83
C LEU A 23 128.84 25.18 9.87
N ALA A 24 129.59 24.19 9.37
CA ALA A 24 130.50 23.27 10.04
C ALA A 24 129.91 21.96 10.62
N GLY A 25 130.37 20.85 10.04
CA GLY A 25 130.40 19.54 10.68
C GLY A 25 129.40 18.55 10.12
N CYS A 26 129.82 17.78 9.11
CA CYS A 26 129.13 16.58 8.65
C CYS A 26 128.92 15.60 9.82
N GLY A 27 127.72 15.61 10.39
CA GLY A 27 127.22 14.60 11.31
C GLY A 27 125.80 14.27 10.89
N VAL A 28 125.65 13.22 10.08
CA VAL A 28 124.36 12.61 9.76
C VAL A 28 123.60 12.43 11.09
N PRO A 29 122.34 12.88 11.24
CA PRO A 29 121.59 12.63 12.47
C PRO A 29 121.59 11.11 12.75
N PRO A 30 121.76 10.67 14.02
CA PRO A 30 121.83 9.25 14.32
C PRO A 30 120.60 8.57 13.74
N GLN A 31 120.84 7.55 12.92
CA GLN A 31 119.87 6.90 12.01
C GLN A 31 118.52 6.60 12.68
N GLN A 32 118.54 6.35 13.99
CA GLN A 32 117.40 6.07 14.86
C GLN A 32 116.43 7.27 15.07
N GLN A 33 116.92 8.50 15.24
CA GLN A 33 116.04 9.69 15.33
C GLN A 33 115.36 10.03 14.00
N TYR A 34 116.02 9.73 12.88
CA TYR A 34 115.44 9.87 11.55
C TYR A 34 114.38 8.80 11.29
N THR A 35 114.62 7.54 11.70
CA THR A 35 113.62 6.47 11.60
C THR A 35 112.41 6.73 12.49
N ASP A 36 112.59 7.20 13.72
CA ASP A 36 111.49 7.51 14.64
C ASP A 36 110.60 8.65 14.10
N MET A 37 111.20 9.69 13.53
CA MET A 37 110.46 10.76 12.84
C MET A 37 109.73 10.27 11.59
N VAL A 38 110.32 9.35 10.83
CA VAL A 38 109.69 8.76 9.64
C VAL A 38 108.51 7.87 10.04
N ASP A 39 108.64 7.11 11.13
CA ASP A 39 107.58 6.26 11.69
C ASP A 39 106.44 7.08 12.30
N GLU A 40 106.75 8.16 13.02
CA GLU A 40 105.74 9.13 13.50
C GLU A 40 105.03 9.83 12.34
N LEU A 41 105.75 10.21 11.28
CA LEU A 41 105.15 10.80 10.08
C LEU A 41 104.26 9.78 9.34
N ALA A 42 104.66 8.51 9.31
CA ALA A 42 103.87 7.43 8.74
C ALA A 42 102.60 7.16 9.57
N ALA A 43 102.70 7.14 10.90
CA ALA A 43 101.58 7.02 11.82
C ALA A 43 100.62 8.22 11.69
N ALA A 44 101.14 9.45 11.68
CA ALA A 44 100.35 10.66 11.50
C ALA A 44 99.66 10.71 10.12
N ARG A 45 100.30 10.20 9.06
CA ARG A 45 99.68 10.04 7.73
C ARG A 45 98.55 9.00 7.73
N LYS A 46 98.73 7.89 8.44
CA LYS A 46 97.72 6.84 8.61
C LYS A 46 96.51 7.37 9.39
N ASP A 47 96.73 8.10 10.47
CA ASP A 47 95.68 8.72 11.27
C ASP A 47 94.96 9.83 10.51
N LEU A 48 95.69 10.61 9.69
CA LEU A 48 95.09 11.60 8.78
C LEU A 48 94.22 10.93 7.71
N ALA A 49 94.65 9.79 7.18
CA ALA A 49 93.87 9.01 6.21
C ALA A 49 92.61 8.41 6.86
N ALA A 50 92.72 7.87 8.07
CA ALA A 50 91.58 7.37 8.84
C ALA A 50 90.59 8.49 9.18
N ALA A 51 91.06 9.63 9.67
CA ALA A 51 90.20 10.79 9.97
C ALA A 51 89.53 11.36 8.71
N ARG A 52 90.19 11.31 7.55
CA ARG A 52 89.61 11.68 6.24
C ARG A 52 88.54 10.69 5.79
N ALA A 53 88.74 9.40 6.02
CA ALA A 53 87.74 8.38 5.72
C ALA A 53 86.50 8.53 6.62
N GLU A 54 86.69 8.75 7.92
CA GLU A 54 85.59 9.02 8.86
C GLU A 54 84.83 10.31 8.52
N THR A 55 85.53 11.38 8.14
CA THR A 55 84.86 12.61 7.69
C THR A 55 84.14 12.44 6.37
N GLY A 56 84.66 11.61 5.45
CA GLY A 56 83.98 11.24 4.20
C GLY A 56 82.67 10.48 4.47
N ALA A 57 82.70 9.44 5.29
CA ALA A 57 81.51 8.68 5.68
C ALA A 57 80.48 9.57 6.40
N ALA A 58 80.92 10.42 7.32
CA ALA A 58 80.04 11.36 8.00
C ALA A 58 79.42 12.42 7.05
N GLN A 59 80.12 12.80 5.98
CA GLN A 59 79.57 13.68 4.94
C GLN A 59 78.53 12.97 4.07
N GLU A 60 78.73 11.70 3.76
CA GLU A 60 77.75 10.87 3.04
C GLU A 60 76.46 10.66 3.84
N ASP A 61 76.58 10.30 5.13
CA ASP A 61 75.44 10.16 6.05
C ASP A 61 74.68 11.49 6.20
N ALA A 62 75.41 12.61 6.34
CA ALA A 62 74.80 13.93 6.38
C ALA A 62 74.11 14.31 5.06
N GLY A 63 74.61 13.82 3.92
CA GLY A 63 73.98 13.96 2.61
C GLY A 63 72.68 13.16 2.51
N ALA A 64 72.68 11.91 2.95
CA ALA A 64 71.50 11.04 2.99
C ALA A 64 70.40 11.61 3.90
N ALA A 65 70.76 12.03 5.11
CA ALA A 65 69.83 12.66 6.05
C ALA A 65 69.21 13.96 5.51
N ARG A 66 69.99 14.76 4.75
CA ARG A 66 69.46 15.96 4.06
C ARG A 66 68.47 15.60 2.96
N ALA A 67 68.72 14.53 2.20
CA ALA A 67 67.81 14.06 1.17
C ALA A 67 66.48 13.56 1.76
N GLU A 68 66.53 12.81 2.87
CA GLU A 68 65.34 12.40 3.62
C GLU A 68 64.54 13.59 4.15
N LEU A 69 65.22 14.61 4.70
CA LEU A 69 64.57 15.84 5.17
C LEU A 69 63.79 16.56 4.05
N VAL A 70 64.37 16.65 2.85
CA VAL A 70 63.70 17.26 1.68
C VAL A 70 62.51 16.41 1.23
N ALA A 71 62.63 15.07 1.24
CA ALA A 71 61.53 14.18 0.92
C ALA A 71 60.37 14.33 1.91
N LEU A 72 60.67 14.37 3.22
CA LEU A 72 59.67 14.53 4.27
C LEU A 72 59.00 15.91 4.23
N GLN A 73 59.74 16.97 3.89
CA GLN A 73 59.15 18.30 3.64
C GLN A 73 58.15 18.27 2.48
N LYS A 74 58.47 17.57 1.40
CA LYS A 74 57.55 17.43 0.25
C LYS A 74 56.29 16.66 0.63
N GLU A 75 56.42 15.59 1.41
CA GLU A 75 55.28 14.83 1.93
C GLU A 75 54.43 15.66 2.90
N TYR A 76 55.05 16.44 3.77
CA TYR A 76 54.35 17.35 4.68
C TYR A 76 53.50 18.38 3.93
N GLU A 77 54.05 19.03 2.90
CA GLU A 77 53.28 19.99 2.09
C GLU A 77 52.15 19.31 1.30
N ALA A 78 52.36 18.09 0.79
CA ALA A 78 51.31 17.31 0.15
C ALA A 78 50.19 16.93 1.14
N LEU A 79 50.55 16.52 2.36
CA LEU A 79 49.60 16.16 3.42
C LEU A 79 48.82 17.38 3.88
N LYS A 80 49.47 18.53 4.04
CA LYS A 80 48.85 19.81 4.39
C LYS A 80 47.84 20.26 3.32
N SER A 81 48.18 20.10 2.04
CA SER A 81 47.26 20.37 0.93
C SER A 81 46.04 19.43 0.97
N ARG A 82 46.25 18.13 1.20
CA ARG A 82 45.16 17.15 1.35
C ARG A 82 44.26 17.46 2.55
N LEU A 83 44.83 17.86 3.69
CA LEU A 83 44.09 18.24 4.89
C LEU A 83 43.16 19.43 4.59
N SER A 84 43.67 20.46 3.92
CA SER A 84 42.87 21.62 3.52
C SER A 84 41.73 21.24 2.57
N SER A 85 41.99 20.35 1.59
CA SER A 85 40.94 19.83 0.71
C SER A 85 39.87 19.06 1.48
N ALA A 86 40.28 18.17 2.39
CA ALA A 86 39.36 17.39 3.22
C ALA A 86 38.51 18.28 4.14
N GLN A 87 39.09 19.35 4.70
CA GLN A 87 38.34 20.34 5.48
C GLN A 87 37.26 21.01 4.64
N ASN A 88 37.59 21.45 3.42
CA ASN A 88 36.61 22.06 2.50
C ASN A 88 35.48 21.07 2.13
N ASP A 89 35.81 19.79 1.93
CA ASP A 89 34.81 18.77 1.60
C ASP A 89 33.90 18.45 2.79
N ILE A 90 34.44 18.46 4.02
CA ILE A 90 33.65 18.32 5.26
C ILE A 90 32.68 19.50 5.41
N GLU A 91 33.13 20.73 5.19
CA GLU A 91 32.27 21.92 5.27
C GLU A 91 31.12 21.83 4.26
N LYS A 92 31.41 21.41 3.01
CA LYS A 92 30.37 21.19 1.99
C LYS A 92 29.39 20.08 2.39
N ALA A 93 29.89 18.98 2.96
CA ALA A 93 29.05 17.88 3.41
C ALA A 93 28.14 18.30 4.57
N GLN A 94 28.65 19.08 5.53
CA GLN A 94 27.87 19.65 6.64
C GLN A 94 26.78 20.59 6.14
N ALA A 95 27.08 21.47 5.18
CA ALA A 95 26.09 22.34 4.56
C ALA A 95 24.99 21.54 3.83
N SER A 96 25.37 20.47 3.12
CA SER A 96 24.41 19.58 2.45
C SER A 96 23.53 18.82 3.46
N LEU A 97 24.11 18.35 4.56
CA LEU A 97 23.37 17.67 5.62
C LEU A 97 22.36 18.62 6.27
N ALA A 98 22.76 19.85 6.58
CA ALA A 98 21.87 20.88 7.12
C ALA A 98 20.70 21.15 6.16
N ALA A 99 20.98 21.34 4.86
CA ALA A 99 19.94 21.53 3.85
C ALA A 99 18.98 20.34 3.76
N ARG A 100 19.50 19.11 3.82
CA ARG A 100 18.67 17.89 3.82
C ARG A 100 17.82 17.78 5.10
N SER A 101 18.36 18.15 6.26
CA SER A 101 17.61 18.12 7.52
C SER A 101 16.41 19.08 7.48
N ALA A 102 16.63 20.31 7.01
CA ALA A 102 15.55 21.27 6.82
C ALA A 102 14.48 20.76 5.83
N ALA A 103 14.91 20.16 4.71
CA ALA A 103 13.97 19.57 3.75
C ALA A 103 13.17 18.38 4.32
N LEU A 104 13.77 17.60 5.23
CA LEU A 104 13.06 16.52 5.94
C LEU A 104 12.01 17.07 6.91
N ASP A 105 12.33 18.13 7.64
CA ASP A 105 11.38 18.79 8.54
C ASP A 105 10.17 19.36 7.77
N ASP A 106 10.44 20.03 6.64
CA ASP A 106 9.38 20.52 5.74
C ASP A 106 8.51 19.39 5.20
N ARG A 107 9.14 18.27 4.80
CA ARG A 107 8.42 17.10 4.29
C ARG A 107 7.59 16.41 5.37
N GLN A 108 8.09 16.35 6.61
CA GLN A 108 7.37 15.81 7.75
C GLN A 108 6.12 16.65 8.05
N LYS A 109 6.23 17.98 7.97
CA LYS A 109 5.09 18.89 8.11
C LYS A 109 4.07 18.67 7.00
N ALA A 110 4.51 18.59 5.75
CA ALA A 110 3.62 18.32 4.61
C ALA A 110 2.88 16.98 4.75
N LEU A 111 3.56 15.92 5.21
CA LEU A 111 2.95 14.61 5.47
C LEU A 111 1.84 14.71 6.54
N SER A 112 2.11 15.40 7.65
CA SER A 112 1.12 15.65 8.70
C SER A 112 -0.10 16.41 8.17
N ASP A 113 0.10 17.41 7.33
CA ASP A 113 -1.00 18.17 6.74
C ASP A 113 -1.82 17.32 5.76
N GLU A 114 -1.18 16.43 5.00
CA GLU A 114 -1.88 15.50 4.11
C GLU A 114 -2.67 14.44 4.88
N GLN A 115 -2.11 13.90 5.97
CA GLN A 115 -2.82 12.97 6.86
C GLN A 115 -4.10 13.60 7.43
N LYS A 116 -4.06 14.88 7.82
CA LYS A 116 -5.26 15.61 8.27
C LYS A 116 -6.32 15.70 7.17
N LYS A 117 -5.92 15.96 5.92
CA LYS A 117 -6.86 16.00 4.78
C LYS A 117 -7.47 14.63 4.52
N VAL A 118 -6.69 13.56 4.59
CA VAL A 118 -7.20 12.18 4.43
C VAL A 118 -8.25 11.89 5.49
N SER A 119 -7.98 12.15 6.76
CA SER A 119 -8.97 11.94 7.84
C SER A 119 -10.23 12.80 7.67
N GLN A 120 -10.10 14.03 7.14
CA GLN A 120 -11.26 14.85 6.81
C GLN A 120 -12.08 14.28 5.65
N LEU A 121 -11.42 13.74 4.62
CA LEU A 121 -12.10 13.10 3.49
C LEU A 121 -12.79 11.81 3.91
N GLU A 122 -12.17 11.00 4.75
CA GLU A 122 -12.76 9.79 5.34
C GLU A 122 -14.03 10.13 6.11
N ALA A 123 -14.00 11.14 6.99
CA ALA A 123 -15.18 11.58 7.74
C ALA A 123 -16.30 12.12 6.82
N ARG A 124 -15.95 12.82 5.75
CA ARG A 124 -16.91 13.28 4.73
C ARG A 124 -17.51 12.11 3.96
N LEU A 125 -16.70 11.12 3.60
CA LEU A 125 -17.16 9.91 2.93
C LEU A 125 -18.13 9.14 3.83
N ASP A 126 -17.81 8.98 5.11
CA ASP A 126 -18.72 8.33 6.07
C ASP A 126 -20.06 9.05 6.17
N THR A 127 -20.05 10.38 6.24
CA THR A 127 -21.27 11.19 6.24
C THR A 127 -22.10 10.98 4.96
N ILE A 128 -21.45 10.93 3.80
CA ILE A 128 -22.12 10.69 2.52
C ILE A 128 -22.71 9.27 2.50
N MET A 129 -21.93 8.26 2.89
CA MET A 129 -22.36 6.86 2.87
C MET A 129 -23.52 6.62 3.86
N ASP A 130 -23.56 7.32 4.98
CA ASP A 130 -24.65 7.21 5.95
C ASP A 130 -25.87 8.08 5.60
N THR A 131 -25.78 8.87 4.54
CA THR A 131 -26.93 9.64 4.02
C THR A 131 -28.01 8.68 3.55
N ARG A 132 -29.24 8.93 4.02
CA ARG A 132 -30.42 8.13 3.67
C ARG A 132 -31.16 8.77 2.52
N VAL A 133 -31.31 8.01 1.43
CA VAL A 133 -32.17 8.40 0.31
C VAL A 133 -33.60 7.98 0.66
N MET A 134 -34.54 8.92 0.52
CA MET A 134 -35.95 8.70 0.85
C MET A 134 -36.70 8.28 -0.41
N PHE A 135 -37.19 7.05 -0.43
CA PHE A 135 -37.99 6.52 -1.54
C PHE A 135 -39.47 6.52 -1.17
N PHE A 136 -40.32 6.92 -2.12
CA PHE A 136 -41.76 7.03 -1.95
C PHE A 136 -42.45 5.98 -2.80
N TYR A 137 -43.10 5.01 -2.15
CA TYR A 137 -43.84 3.94 -2.81
C TYR A 137 -45.33 4.16 -2.68
N ARG A 138 -46.04 4.08 -3.79
CA ARG A 138 -47.51 4.12 -3.84
C ARG A 138 -48.02 2.94 -4.62
N PHE A 139 -48.88 2.14 -3.99
CA PHE A 139 -49.52 1.01 -4.64
C PHE A 139 -50.92 0.82 -4.09
N GLN A 140 -51.82 0.32 -4.94
CA GLN A 140 -53.24 0.23 -4.62
C GLN A 140 -53.90 -0.94 -5.35
N ALA A 141 -55.00 -1.42 -4.78
CA ALA A 141 -55.93 -2.34 -5.41
C ALA A 141 -57.37 -1.89 -5.10
N GLN A 142 -58.36 -2.68 -5.51
CA GLN A 142 -59.77 -2.33 -5.34
C GLN A 142 -60.15 -1.98 -3.88
N PHE A 143 -59.50 -2.63 -2.90
CA PHE A 143 -59.87 -2.51 -1.48
C PHE A 143 -58.80 -1.86 -0.60
N PHE A 144 -57.66 -1.45 -1.18
CA PHE A 144 -56.60 -0.83 -0.39
C PHE A 144 -55.79 0.18 -1.20
N ARG A 145 -55.23 1.14 -0.48
CA ARG A 145 -54.24 2.08 -0.99
C ARG A 145 -53.20 2.30 0.08
N ASN A 146 -51.94 2.10 -0.26
CA ASN A 146 -50.84 2.34 0.66
C ASN A 146 -49.87 3.35 0.06
N ASP A 147 -49.42 4.25 0.93
CA ASP A 147 -48.34 5.19 0.70
C ASP A 147 -47.25 4.87 1.72
N TRP A 148 -46.02 4.69 1.27
CA TRP A 148 -44.91 4.30 2.14
C TRP A 148 -43.64 5.07 1.80
N VAL A 149 -42.88 5.37 2.85
CA VAL A 149 -41.59 6.04 2.73
C VAL A 149 -40.52 5.13 3.31
N LEU A 150 -39.54 4.76 2.48
CA LEU A 150 -38.42 3.93 2.87
C LEU A 150 -37.13 4.73 2.83
N PRO A 151 -36.51 5.00 3.99
CA PRO A 151 -35.14 5.49 4.03
C PRO A 151 -34.15 4.34 3.75
N VAL A 152 -33.31 4.48 2.73
CA VAL A 152 -32.20 3.55 2.46
C VAL A 152 -30.86 4.29 2.55
N PRO A 153 -29.95 3.91 3.48
CA PRO A 153 -28.60 4.48 3.52
C PRO A 153 -27.81 4.11 2.26
N LEU A 154 -27.05 5.06 1.68
CA LEU A 154 -26.19 4.81 0.52
C LEU A 154 -25.20 3.66 0.78
N ARG A 155 -24.64 3.58 1.98
CA ARG A 155 -23.76 2.50 2.42
C ARG A 155 -24.39 1.13 2.24
N THR A 156 -25.69 1.02 2.54
CA THR A 156 -26.41 -0.25 2.41
C THR A 156 -26.55 -0.62 0.95
N TYR A 157 -26.97 0.31 0.09
CA TYR A 157 -27.07 0.04 -1.35
C TYR A 157 -25.71 -0.36 -1.95
N PHE A 158 -24.64 0.40 -1.68
CA PHE A 158 -23.31 0.09 -2.21
C PHE A 158 -22.76 -1.24 -1.69
N SER A 159 -23.02 -1.62 -0.43
CA SER A 159 -22.63 -2.94 0.06
C SER A 159 -23.30 -4.07 -0.71
N TYR A 160 -24.56 -3.91 -1.14
CA TYR A 160 -25.24 -4.90 -1.99
C TYR A 160 -24.74 -4.91 -3.44
N ARG A 161 -24.39 -3.74 -3.99
CA ARG A 161 -23.77 -3.65 -5.33
C ARG A 161 -22.47 -4.45 -5.42
N GLU A 162 -21.68 -4.44 -4.36
CA GLU A 162 -20.39 -5.15 -4.27
C GLU A 162 -20.53 -6.62 -3.82
N LYS A 163 -21.70 -7.01 -3.31
CA LYS A 163 -21.93 -8.36 -2.78
C LYS A 163 -21.97 -9.39 -3.91
N SER A 164 -21.29 -10.51 -3.70
CA SER A 164 -21.27 -11.63 -4.65
C SER A 164 -22.66 -12.23 -4.82
N ARG A 165 -23.01 -12.60 -6.06
CA ARG A 165 -24.30 -13.18 -6.42
C ARG A 165 -24.10 -14.44 -7.28
N PRO A 166 -25.05 -15.39 -7.30
CA PRO A 166 -25.01 -16.54 -8.19
C PRO A 166 -25.07 -16.09 -9.65
N ASP A 167 -24.43 -16.87 -10.52
CA ASP A 167 -24.51 -16.71 -11.98
C ASP A 167 -25.64 -17.55 -12.60
N ASP A 168 -26.25 -18.44 -11.83
CA ASP A 168 -27.31 -19.36 -12.26
C ASP A 168 -28.62 -19.02 -11.54
N PRO A 169 -29.68 -18.60 -12.26
CA PRO A 169 -30.99 -18.29 -11.69
C PRO A 169 -31.61 -19.43 -10.86
N ALA A 170 -31.19 -20.68 -11.08
CA ALA A 170 -31.59 -21.81 -10.24
C ALA A 170 -31.06 -21.72 -8.79
N GLN A 171 -30.18 -20.77 -8.49
CA GLN A 171 -29.57 -20.54 -7.18
C GLN A 171 -30.03 -19.25 -6.50
N ASP A 172 -30.96 -18.50 -7.10
CA ASP A 172 -31.43 -17.19 -6.59
C ASP A 172 -32.17 -17.26 -5.26
N ALA A 173 -32.52 -18.46 -4.80
CA ALA A 173 -32.93 -18.68 -3.41
C ALA A 173 -31.93 -18.09 -2.40
N ALA A 174 -30.63 -18.03 -2.73
CA ALA A 174 -29.60 -17.41 -1.91
C ALA A 174 -29.82 -15.89 -1.72
N LEU A 175 -30.31 -15.18 -2.75
CA LEU A 175 -30.60 -13.74 -2.68
C LEU A 175 -31.85 -13.48 -1.83
N VAL A 176 -32.84 -14.36 -1.94
CA VAL A 176 -34.08 -14.29 -1.17
C VAL A 176 -33.83 -14.45 0.33
N LEU A 177 -32.97 -15.41 0.69
CA LEU A 177 -32.64 -15.77 2.06
C LEU A 177 -31.48 -14.96 2.66
N ASP A 178 -31.03 -13.91 1.98
CA ASP A 178 -29.87 -13.16 2.43
C ASP A 178 -30.07 -12.59 3.85
N ALA A 179 -29.18 -12.97 4.76
CA ALA A 179 -29.27 -12.61 6.18
C ALA A 179 -28.75 -11.20 6.48
N ASP A 180 -28.03 -10.55 5.56
CA ASP A 180 -27.53 -9.19 5.80
C ASP A 180 -28.58 -8.11 5.49
N ALA A 181 -29.82 -8.50 5.16
CA ALA A 181 -30.90 -7.61 4.75
C ALA A 181 -31.68 -6.98 5.91
N ASP A 182 -31.20 -7.19 7.13
CA ASP A 182 -31.95 -7.12 8.40
C ASP A 182 -32.33 -5.71 8.90
N GLY A 183 -32.13 -4.65 8.09
CA GLY A 183 -32.63 -3.30 8.38
C GLY A 183 -33.74 -2.84 7.43
N VAL A 184 -33.43 -2.85 6.13
CA VAL A 184 -34.35 -2.40 5.08
C VAL A 184 -35.50 -3.40 4.90
N MET A 185 -35.19 -4.69 4.84
CA MET A 185 -36.22 -5.74 4.70
C MET A 185 -37.08 -5.85 5.95
N ASP A 186 -36.51 -5.60 7.12
CA ASP A 186 -37.24 -5.54 8.39
C ASP A 186 -38.31 -4.44 8.38
N ALA A 187 -37.95 -3.23 7.95
CA ALA A 187 -38.91 -2.13 7.82
C ALA A 187 -40.02 -2.46 6.80
N LEU A 188 -39.65 -3.09 5.69
CA LEU A 188 -40.57 -3.51 4.63
C LEU A 188 -41.57 -4.57 5.13
N VAL A 189 -41.07 -5.61 5.79
CA VAL A 189 -41.88 -6.72 6.34
C VAL A 189 -42.82 -6.21 7.43
N ARG A 190 -42.33 -5.33 8.32
CA ARG A 190 -43.18 -4.67 9.33
C ARG A 190 -44.32 -3.89 8.69
N PHE A 191 -44.02 -3.10 7.66
CA PHE A 191 -45.04 -2.35 6.93
C PHE A 191 -46.13 -3.27 6.34
N PHE A 192 -45.76 -4.36 5.65
CA PHE A 192 -46.77 -5.28 5.09
C PHE A 192 -47.57 -6.01 6.18
N LYS A 193 -46.92 -6.39 7.27
CA LYS A 193 -47.57 -7.03 8.41
C LYS A 193 -48.60 -6.08 9.04
N ASP A 194 -48.22 -4.84 9.29
CA ASP A 194 -49.08 -3.82 9.89
C ASP A 194 -50.25 -3.47 8.95
N ALA A 195 -50.00 -3.34 7.64
CA ALA A 195 -51.03 -3.10 6.64
C ALA A 195 -52.04 -4.26 6.55
N ALA A 196 -51.55 -5.51 6.58
CA ALA A 196 -52.41 -6.69 6.57
C ALA A 196 -53.31 -6.76 7.81
N ILE A 197 -52.77 -6.46 9.01
CA ILE A 197 -53.53 -6.43 10.27
C ILE A 197 -54.55 -5.28 10.25
N ALA A 198 -54.14 -4.07 9.88
CA ALA A 198 -54.99 -2.89 9.91
C ALA A 198 -56.21 -3.00 8.98
N GLN A 199 -56.10 -3.81 7.93
CA GLN A 199 -57.12 -3.98 6.90
C GLN A 199 -57.85 -5.33 6.99
N ASP A 200 -57.62 -6.11 8.05
CA ASP A 200 -58.20 -7.44 8.26
C ASP A 200 -58.03 -8.37 7.04
N MET A 201 -56.82 -8.35 6.46
CA MET A 201 -56.55 -9.07 5.22
C MET A 201 -56.48 -10.58 5.42
N LYS A 202 -57.09 -11.33 4.51
CA LYS A 202 -56.82 -12.77 4.40
C LYS A 202 -55.39 -12.98 3.89
N LYS A 203 -54.84 -14.17 4.14
CA LYS A 203 -53.52 -14.57 3.66
C LYS A 203 -53.33 -14.36 2.15
N SER A 204 -54.33 -14.69 1.33
CA SER A 204 -54.31 -14.47 -0.12
C SER A 204 -54.26 -12.98 -0.49
N ASP A 205 -54.94 -12.13 0.28
CA ASP A 205 -54.96 -10.68 0.06
C ASP A 205 -53.60 -10.07 0.42
N THR A 206 -52.95 -10.56 1.48
CA THR A 206 -51.56 -10.20 1.81
C THR A 206 -50.59 -10.59 0.69
N VAL A 207 -50.73 -11.80 0.11
CA VAL A 207 -49.91 -12.25 -1.02
C VAL A 207 -50.11 -11.33 -2.24
N ASN A 208 -51.37 -11.03 -2.56
CA ASN A 208 -51.71 -10.11 -3.64
C ASN A 208 -51.19 -8.70 -3.36
N MET A 209 -51.22 -8.23 -2.12
CA MET A 209 -50.69 -6.92 -1.73
C MET A 209 -49.17 -6.82 -2.00
N VAL A 210 -48.41 -7.88 -1.73
CA VAL A 210 -46.97 -7.91 -2.04
C VAL A 210 -46.73 -7.90 -3.55
N ALA A 211 -47.50 -8.69 -4.33
CA ALA A 211 -47.39 -8.64 -5.79
C ALA A 211 -47.74 -7.25 -6.35
N ARG A 212 -48.77 -6.58 -5.79
CA ARG A 212 -49.13 -5.22 -6.19
C ARG A 212 -48.04 -4.22 -5.90
N PHE A 213 -47.27 -4.42 -4.84
CA PHE A 213 -46.13 -3.57 -4.54
C PHE A 213 -45.04 -3.70 -5.60
N THR A 214 -44.63 -4.92 -5.97
CA THR A 214 -43.59 -5.11 -7.00
C THR A 214 -44.05 -4.64 -8.38
N GLN A 215 -45.32 -4.92 -8.75
CA GLN A 215 -45.93 -4.45 -10.00
C GLN A 215 -46.06 -2.92 -10.08
N ALA A 216 -46.06 -2.23 -8.94
CA ALA A 216 -46.18 -0.77 -8.86
C ALA A 216 -44.83 -0.04 -8.85
N LEU A 217 -43.70 -0.75 -8.88
CA LEU A 217 -42.39 -0.11 -9.00
C LEU A 217 -42.31 0.70 -10.33
N PRO A 218 -41.81 1.94 -10.31
CA PRO A 218 -41.77 2.81 -11.48
C PRO A 218 -41.16 2.18 -12.75
N GLY A 219 -40.06 1.44 -12.60
CA GLY A 219 -39.30 0.84 -13.70
C GLY A 219 -39.56 -0.65 -13.90
N VAL A 220 -40.54 -1.27 -13.24
CA VAL A 220 -40.79 -2.70 -13.44
C VAL A 220 -41.27 -2.98 -14.87
N ASN A 221 -40.80 -4.08 -15.45
CA ASN A 221 -41.26 -4.52 -16.76
C ASN A 221 -42.78 -4.68 -16.80
N LYS A 222 -43.42 -4.00 -17.76
CA LYS A 222 -44.87 -4.04 -17.97
C LYS A 222 -45.30 -5.14 -18.93
N ASP A 223 -44.40 -5.56 -19.81
CA ASP A 223 -44.60 -6.73 -20.65
C ASP A 223 -44.00 -7.97 -19.97
N VAL A 224 -44.87 -8.87 -19.51
CA VAL A 224 -44.50 -10.15 -18.88
C VAL A 224 -43.74 -11.10 -19.80
N ALA A 225 -43.67 -10.82 -21.11
CA ALA A 225 -42.84 -11.56 -22.05
C ALA A 225 -41.40 -11.05 -22.13
N THR A 226 -41.08 -9.95 -21.42
CA THR A 226 -39.73 -9.38 -21.41
C THR A 226 -38.81 -10.34 -20.65
N PRO A 227 -37.77 -10.90 -21.30
CA PRO A 227 -36.82 -11.75 -20.62
C PRO A 227 -36.04 -10.93 -19.59
N PHE A 228 -35.73 -11.54 -18.44
CA PHE A 228 -34.82 -10.94 -17.47
C PHE A 228 -33.39 -10.83 -18.04
N ASP A 229 -32.59 -9.96 -17.45
CA ASP A 229 -31.16 -9.84 -17.75
C ASP A 229 -30.30 -10.82 -16.91
N ASP A 230 -29.01 -10.96 -17.19
CA ASP A 230 -28.15 -11.90 -16.44
C ASP A 230 -27.57 -11.28 -15.14
N TYR A 231 -28.24 -10.26 -14.57
CA TYR A 231 -27.87 -9.57 -13.34
C TYR A 231 -29.01 -9.63 -12.31
N ALA A 232 -29.04 -10.71 -11.51
CA ALA A 232 -29.97 -10.83 -10.40
C ALA A 232 -29.68 -9.78 -9.30
N ARG A 233 -30.65 -8.91 -9.00
CA ARG A 233 -30.54 -7.90 -7.94
C ARG A 233 -30.94 -8.46 -6.59
N TYR A 234 -30.21 -8.08 -5.55
CA TYR A 234 -30.70 -8.25 -4.19
C TYR A 234 -31.97 -7.40 -3.94
N PRO A 235 -32.88 -7.81 -3.03
CA PRO A 235 -34.08 -7.05 -2.71
C PRO A 235 -33.82 -5.56 -2.42
N VAL A 236 -32.71 -5.24 -1.74
CA VAL A 236 -32.32 -3.85 -1.44
C VAL A 236 -31.89 -3.08 -2.68
N GLU A 237 -31.21 -3.71 -3.64
CA GLU A 237 -30.89 -3.08 -4.94
C GLU A 237 -32.19 -2.78 -5.70
N THR A 238 -33.12 -3.73 -5.80
CA THR A 238 -34.40 -3.55 -6.50
C THR A 238 -35.21 -2.38 -5.93
N LEU A 239 -35.25 -2.26 -4.60
CA LEU A 239 -35.89 -1.12 -3.93
C LEU A 239 -35.17 0.19 -4.28
N PHE A 240 -33.85 0.22 -4.18
CA PHE A 240 -33.09 1.45 -4.42
C PHE A 240 -33.21 1.94 -5.88
N GLU A 241 -33.13 1.02 -6.85
CA GLU A 241 -33.22 1.32 -8.28
C GLU A 241 -34.66 1.65 -8.71
N GLN A 242 -35.67 1.25 -7.93
CA GLN A 242 -37.10 1.39 -8.26
C GLN A 242 -37.47 0.78 -9.62
N SER A 243 -36.69 -0.22 -10.05
CA SER A 243 -36.75 -0.91 -11.33
C SER A 243 -36.45 -2.38 -11.13
N ALA A 244 -37.09 -3.24 -11.91
CA ALA A 244 -37.01 -4.68 -11.78
C ALA A 244 -37.44 -5.37 -13.08
N ASP A 245 -36.74 -6.43 -13.46
CA ASP A 245 -37.32 -7.43 -14.37
C ASP A 245 -38.06 -8.51 -13.57
N SER A 246 -38.40 -9.64 -14.23
CA SER A 246 -39.16 -10.71 -13.59
C SER A 246 -38.36 -11.49 -12.55
N GLU A 247 -37.03 -11.57 -12.70
CA GLU A 247 -36.13 -12.18 -11.72
C GLU A 247 -36.06 -11.31 -10.46
N ASP A 248 -35.70 -10.05 -10.61
CA ASP A 248 -35.58 -9.09 -9.51
C ASP A 248 -36.89 -8.95 -8.71
N ALA A 249 -38.01 -8.80 -9.42
CA ALA A 249 -39.31 -8.63 -8.79
C ALA A 249 -39.73 -9.90 -8.04
N SER A 250 -39.40 -11.07 -8.57
CA SER A 250 -39.68 -12.36 -7.92
C SER A 250 -38.82 -12.59 -6.70
N ILE A 251 -37.53 -12.25 -6.75
CA ILE A 251 -36.62 -12.30 -5.59
C ILE A 251 -37.12 -11.37 -4.48
N LEU A 252 -37.48 -10.12 -4.80
CA LEU A 252 -38.01 -9.16 -3.82
C LEU A 252 -39.33 -9.65 -3.21
N ALA A 253 -40.30 -10.08 -4.03
CA ALA A 253 -41.57 -10.59 -3.54
C ALA A 253 -41.40 -11.84 -2.66
N ALA A 254 -40.57 -12.79 -3.08
CA ALA A 254 -40.28 -13.99 -2.32
C ALA A 254 -39.60 -13.67 -0.98
N ALA A 255 -38.68 -12.70 -0.96
CA ALA A 255 -37.98 -12.28 0.25
C ALA A 255 -38.92 -11.66 1.28
N ILE A 256 -39.90 -10.87 0.83
CA ILE A 256 -40.96 -10.30 1.68
C ILE A 256 -41.87 -11.41 2.19
N LEU A 257 -42.41 -12.25 1.30
CA LEU A 257 -43.40 -13.27 1.63
C LEU A 257 -42.83 -14.34 2.57
N SER A 258 -41.59 -14.79 2.32
CA SER A 258 -40.90 -15.74 3.21
C SER A 258 -40.76 -15.17 4.63
N ARG A 259 -40.40 -13.90 4.77
CA ARG A 259 -40.27 -13.23 6.08
C ARG A 259 -41.62 -12.92 6.75
N LEU A 260 -42.69 -12.80 5.98
CA LEU A 260 -44.07 -12.77 6.48
C LEU A 260 -44.58 -14.15 6.93
N GLY A 261 -43.79 -15.22 6.75
CA GLY A 261 -44.11 -16.57 7.19
C GLY A 261 -44.88 -17.41 6.17
N PHE A 262 -44.90 -16.99 4.90
CA PHE A 262 -45.40 -17.82 3.82
C PHE A 262 -44.34 -18.83 3.38
N ASP A 263 -44.80 -20.00 2.96
CA ASP A 263 -43.96 -20.99 2.31
C ASP A 263 -43.96 -20.72 0.81
N VAL A 264 -42.76 -20.47 0.27
CA VAL A 264 -42.53 -19.84 -1.04
C VAL A 264 -41.45 -20.61 -1.80
N VAL A 265 -41.60 -20.68 -3.11
CA VAL A 265 -40.59 -21.16 -4.07
C VAL A 265 -40.47 -20.14 -5.21
N LEU A 266 -39.34 -20.12 -5.91
CA LEU A 266 -39.26 -19.44 -7.20
C LEU A 266 -39.65 -20.42 -8.32
N LEU A 267 -40.29 -19.89 -9.36
CA LEU A 267 -40.74 -20.61 -10.53
C LEU A 267 -39.93 -20.11 -11.72
N TYR A 268 -38.88 -20.84 -12.06
CA TYR A 268 -37.94 -20.45 -13.11
C TYR A 268 -38.31 -21.09 -14.44
N TYR A 269 -38.39 -20.29 -15.51
CA TYR A 269 -38.65 -20.70 -16.89
C TYR A 269 -37.41 -20.45 -17.76
N PRO A 270 -36.47 -21.41 -17.88
CA PRO A 270 -35.17 -21.20 -18.53
C PRO A 270 -35.27 -20.71 -19.98
N ASP A 271 -36.09 -21.38 -20.80
CA ASP A 271 -36.24 -21.07 -22.23
C ASP A 271 -36.85 -19.68 -22.49
N LYS A 272 -37.52 -19.11 -21.48
CA LYS A 272 -38.16 -17.80 -21.56
C LYS A 272 -37.39 -16.71 -20.83
N LYS A 273 -36.33 -17.07 -20.08
CA LYS A 273 -35.70 -16.18 -19.09
C LYS A 273 -36.77 -15.42 -18.29
N HIS A 274 -37.68 -16.18 -17.68
CA HIS A 274 -38.74 -15.61 -16.85
C HIS A 274 -38.71 -16.24 -15.47
N MET A 275 -38.99 -15.43 -14.46
CA MET A 275 -39.16 -15.91 -13.11
C MET A 275 -40.47 -15.39 -12.54
N ALA A 276 -41.15 -16.25 -11.79
CA ALA A 276 -42.31 -15.91 -11.01
C ALA A 276 -42.18 -16.49 -9.61
N VAL A 277 -43.15 -16.21 -8.74
CA VAL A 277 -43.18 -16.75 -7.39
C VAL A 277 -44.26 -17.82 -7.27
N GLY A 278 -43.96 -18.92 -6.60
CA GLY A 278 -44.92 -19.93 -6.19
C GLY A 278 -45.20 -19.79 -4.69
N VAL A 279 -46.46 -19.57 -4.30
CA VAL A 279 -46.83 -19.37 -2.89
C VAL A 279 -47.78 -20.45 -2.41
N ASN A 280 -47.45 -21.09 -1.30
CA ASN A 280 -48.34 -22.03 -0.62
C ASN A 280 -49.37 -21.27 0.23
N VAL A 281 -50.46 -20.91 -0.42
CA VAL A 281 -51.62 -20.23 0.15
C VAL A 281 -52.89 -20.80 -0.48
N ALA A 282 -54.00 -20.79 0.25
CA ALA A 282 -55.28 -21.16 -0.34
C ALA A 282 -55.68 -20.11 -1.40
N SER A 283 -55.56 -20.49 -2.67
CA SER A 283 -56.02 -19.69 -3.82
C SER A 283 -56.70 -20.60 -4.86
N SER A 284 -57.10 -20.03 -5.99
CA SER A 284 -57.66 -20.73 -7.13
C SER A 284 -56.84 -20.43 -8.38
N GLY A 285 -56.82 -21.33 -9.36
CA GLY A 285 -56.10 -21.13 -10.61
C GLY A 285 -54.84 -21.99 -10.73
N TYR A 286 -53.82 -21.47 -11.40
CA TYR A 286 -52.61 -22.19 -11.77
C TYR A 286 -51.67 -22.38 -10.58
N SER A 287 -51.20 -23.61 -10.42
CA SER A 287 -50.32 -24.01 -9.33
C SER A 287 -49.52 -25.25 -9.69
N TRP A 288 -48.46 -25.51 -8.92
CA TRP A 288 -47.65 -26.72 -9.02
C TRP A 288 -47.53 -27.41 -7.67
N GLU A 289 -47.46 -28.73 -7.70
CA GLU A 289 -47.20 -29.52 -6.51
C GLU A 289 -45.70 -29.76 -6.34
N TYR A 290 -45.20 -29.52 -5.14
CA TYR A 290 -43.81 -29.78 -4.76
C TYR A 290 -43.79 -30.25 -3.30
N LYS A 291 -43.15 -31.39 -3.02
CA LYS A 291 -43.06 -32.00 -1.68
C LYS A 291 -44.40 -32.02 -0.91
N ALA A 292 -45.46 -32.50 -1.56
CA ALA A 292 -46.83 -32.61 -1.03
C ALA A 292 -47.50 -31.27 -0.64
N LYS A 293 -46.96 -30.15 -1.10
CA LYS A 293 -47.52 -28.81 -0.96
C LYS A 293 -47.88 -28.26 -2.33
N ARG A 294 -48.87 -27.37 -2.38
CA ARG A 294 -49.33 -26.71 -3.61
C ARG A 294 -48.92 -25.25 -3.60
N TYR A 295 -48.22 -24.83 -4.63
CA TYR A 295 -47.71 -23.48 -4.79
C TYR A 295 -48.45 -22.80 -5.94
N TYR A 296 -49.25 -21.79 -5.65
CA TYR A 296 -49.99 -21.01 -6.64
C TYR A 296 -49.09 -19.99 -7.31
N TYR A 297 -49.24 -19.85 -8.62
CA TYR A 297 -48.48 -18.87 -9.41
C TYR A 297 -48.74 -17.46 -8.88
N LEU A 298 -47.71 -16.63 -8.84
CA LEU A 298 -47.80 -15.23 -8.51
C LEU A 298 -46.91 -14.46 -9.48
N GLU A 299 -47.54 -13.73 -10.41
CA GLU A 299 -46.85 -12.82 -11.30
C GLU A 299 -46.46 -11.55 -10.55
N THR A 300 -45.19 -11.20 -10.59
CA THR A 300 -44.61 -10.06 -9.87
C THR A 300 -44.36 -8.86 -10.77
N THR A 301 -44.48 -9.05 -12.08
CA THR A 301 -44.36 -8.03 -13.13
C THR A 301 -45.68 -7.79 -13.85
N GLY A 302 -45.68 -6.92 -14.87
CA GLY A 302 -46.90 -6.56 -15.57
C GLY A 302 -47.91 -5.84 -14.67
N ASP A 303 -49.14 -5.75 -15.17
CA ASP A 303 -50.19 -5.03 -14.46
C ASP A 303 -51.29 -5.97 -13.98
N ALA A 304 -51.54 -5.88 -12.69
CA ALA A 304 -52.76 -6.33 -12.06
C ALA A 304 -53.04 -7.83 -12.05
N TRP A 305 -52.01 -8.66 -12.03
CA TRP A 305 -52.13 -10.09 -11.76
C TRP A 305 -52.43 -10.39 -10.28
N GLN A 306 -53.17 -11.46 -10.05
CA GLN A 306 -53.45 -12.01 -8.72
C GLN A 306 -52.89 -13.42 -8.57
N SER A 307 -52.73 -13.88 -7.33
CA SER A 307 -52.31 -15.24 -7.03
C SER A 307 -53.22 -16.26 -7.71
N GLY A 308 -52.61 -17.14 -8.51
CA GLY A 308 -53.25 -18.20 -9.30
C GLY A 308 -53.61 -17.79 -10.73
N GLU A 309 -53.51 -16.50 -11.08
CA GLU A 309 -53.57 -16.07 -12.47
C GLU A 309 -52.21 -16.20 -13.13
N ILE A 310 -52.16 -16.67 -14.37
CA ILE A 310 -50.92 -16.85 -15.12
C ILE A 310 -51.07 -16.26 -16.53
N PRO A 311 -50.04 -15.57 -17.06
CA PRO A 311 -50.00 -15.19 -18.46
C PRO A 311 -50.13 -16.39 -19.40
N ASN A 312 -50.85 -16.22 -20.52
CA ASN A 312 -51.11 -17.31 -21.47
C ASN A 312 -49.83 -18.02 -21.93
N LEU A 313 -48.74 -17.26 -22.06
CA LEU A 313 -47.46 -17.75 -22.58
C LEU A 313 -46.77 -18.77 -21.65
N TYR A 314 -47.17 -18.82 -20.37
CA TYR A 314 -46.60 -19.74 -19.36
C TYR A 314 -47.57 -20.88 -18.96
N ARG A 315 -48.82 -20.89 -19.45
CA ARG A 315 -49.85 -21.89 -19.05
C ARG A 315 -49.47 -23.33 -19.32
N GLU A 316 -48.80 -23.57 -20.43
CA GLU A 316 -48.43 -24.91 -20.91
C GLU A 316 -46.94 -25.23 -20.68
N VAL A 317 -46.20 -24.30 -20.06
CA VAL A 317 -44.77 -24.47 -19.76
C VAL A 317 -44.63 -24.88 -18.29
N ARG A 318 -43.85 -25.93 -18.02
CA ARG A 318 -43.54 -26.32 -16.65
C ARG A 318 -42.32 -25.53 -16.15
N PRO A 319 -42.42 -24.81 -15.03
CA PRO A 319 -41.26 -24.17 -14.43
C PRO A 319 -40.36 -25.21 -13.76
N THR A 320 -39.09 -24.87 -13.65
CA THR A 320 -38.18 -25.44 -12.66
C THR A 320 -38.53 -24.80 -11.31
N ILE A 321 -38.85 -25.63 -10.32
CA ILE A 321 -39.14 -25.16 -8.97
C ILE A 321 -37.83 -25.01 -8.22
N VAL A 322 -37.51 -23.79 -7.81
CA VAL A 322 -36.34 -23.45 -7.01
C VAL A 322 -36.80 -23.23 -5.56
N PRO A 323 -36.57 -24.20 -4.66
CA PRO A 323 -36.99 -24.08 -3.27
C PRO A 323 -36.12 -23.09 -2.51
N LEU A 324 -36.73 -22.29 -1.63
CA LEU A 324 -35.97 -21.37 -0.77
C LEU A 324 -35.21 -22.14 0.32
N ALA A 325 -35.81 -23.18 0.89
CA ALA A 325 -35.15 -24.10 1.81
C ALA A 325 -35.49 -25.55 1.43
N GLY A 326 -34.50 -26.44 1.56
CA GLY A 326 -34.62 -27.88 1.27
C GLY A 326 -35.52 -28.63 2.24
#